data_AF-A0A418VE44-F1
#
_entry.id   AF-A0A418VE44-F1
#
_cell.length_a   1.000
_cell.length_b   1.000
_cell.length_c   1.000
_cell.angle_alpha   90.00
_cell.angle_beta   90.00
_cell.angle_gamma   90.00
#
_symmetry.space_group_name_H-M   'P 1'
#
loop_
_entity.id
_entity.type
_entity.pdbx_description
1 polymer ?
#
loop_
_entity_poly.entity_id
_entity_poly.type
_entity_poly.pdbx_seq_one_letter_code
_entity_poly.pdbx_strand_id
1 'polypeptide(L)'
;MDWSDLAKQVIGLGAPMLGSALGGPLGGAAGQILSEVLGAGTATPSAVQVALPAADPDKIAEAEARWAELIRAEAETQRIAISETQATIRAEIASSDVIQRWWRPAYAWELTIECAALWAVLVHEFWTGDIQTINALIGATALLATYWAFRFGVLGVYVSGRTREKVCAATGQESPGVLDRLVKAVVKKK
;
A
#
# COMPACT_ATOMS: atom_id res chain seq x y z
N MET A 1 -35.44 -12.35 -6.91
CA MET A 1 -35.25 -11.06 -7.60
C MET A 1 -34.14 -10.35 -6.87
N ASP A 2 -33.16 -9.86 -7.61
CA ASP A 2 -31.90 -9.37 -7.04
C ASP A 2 -32.00 -7.88 -6.69
N TRP A 3 -31.17 -7.41 -5.77
CA TRP A 3 -31.09 -6.00 -5.37
C TRP A 3 -30.87 -5.04 -6.55
N SER A 4 -30.31 -5.53 -7.65
CA SER A 4 -30.09 -4.81 -8.91
C SER A 4 -31.39 -4.40 -9.63
N ASP A 5 -32.47 -5.16 -9.49
CA ASP A 5 -33.76 -4.80 -10.10
C ASP A 5 -34.49 -3.74 -9.26
N LEU A 6 -34.38 -3.82 -7.93
CA LEU A 6 -34.87 -2.79 -7.02
C LEU A 6 -34.08 -1.49 -7.16
N ALA A 7 -32.77 -1.57 -7.36
CA ALA A 7 -31.92 -0.42 -7.61
C ALA A 7 -32.46 0.44 -8.77
N LYS A 8 -32.83 -0.15 -9.90
CA LYS A 8 -33.38 0.58 -11.05
C LYS A 8 -34.70 1.27 -10.74
N GLN A 9 -35.55 0.64 -9.93
CA GLN A 9 -36.83 1.21 -9.50
C GLN A 9 -36.63 2.37 -8.53
N VAL A 10 -35.73 2.22 -7.56
CA VAL A 10 -35.38 3.27 -6.58
C VAL A 10 -34.71 4.47 -7.25
N ILE A 11 -33.85 4.25 -8.25
CA ILE A 11 -33.30 5.32 -9.10
C ILE A 11 -34.42 6.04 -9.86
N GLY A 12 -35.34 5.29 -10.46
CA GLY A 12 -36.48 5.84 -11.19
C GLY A 12 -37.46 6.66 -10.33
N LEU A 13 -37.50 6.39 -9.03
CA LEU A 13 -38.31 7.10 -8.04
C LEU A 13 -37.60 8.32 -7.42
N GLY A 14 -36.38 8.65 -7.86
CA GLY A 14 -35.67 9.87 -7.47
C GLY A 14 -34.62 9.71 -6.36
N ALA A 15 -34.24 8.48 -6.00
CA ALA A 15 -33.19 8.19 -5.02
C ALA A 15 -31.96 7.53 -5.67
N PRO A 16 -31.14 8.30 -6.41
CA PRO A 16 -30.02 7.76 -7.19
C PRO A 16 -28.87 7.20 -6.34
N MET A 17 -28.53 7.81 -5.20
CA MET A 17 -27.43 7.34 -4.35
C MET A 17 -27.79 6.04 -3.66
N LEU A 18 -29.00 5.93 -3.10
CA LEU A 18 -29.52 4.69 -2.54
C LEU A 18 -29.62 3.61 -3.60
N GLY A 19 -30.18 3.92 -4.77
CA GLY A 19 -30.32 2.95 -5.84
C GLY A 19 -28.97 2.42 -6.33
N SER A 20 -27.95 3.28 -6.47
CA SER A 20 -26.58 2.83 -6.80
C SER A 20 -25.97 1.94 -5.70
N ALA A 21 -26.27 2.22 -4.44
CA ALA A 21 -25.80 1.44 -3.31
C ALA A 21 -26.50 0.07 -3.23
N LEU A 22 -27.81 0.01 -3.47
CA LEU A 22 -28.60 -1.22 -3.58
C LEU A 22 -28.06 -2.15 -4.67
N GLY A 23 -27.68 -1.59 -5.83
CA GLY A 23 -27.07 -2.35 -6.92
C GLY A 23 -25.59 -2.69 -6.73
N GLY A 24 -24.96 -2.18 -5.67
CA GLY A 24 -23.53 -2.29 -5.41
C GLY A 24 -23.17 -3.16 -4.20
N PRO A 25 -21.90 -3.22 -3.80
CA PRO A 25 -21.44 -4.02 -2.66
C PRO A 25 -22.02 -3.54 -1.31
N LEU A 26 -22.60 -2.33 -1.28
CA LEU A 26 -23.26 -1.76 -0.11
C LEU A 26 -24.78 -2.04 -0.06
N GLY A 27 -25.30 -2.93 -0.93
CA GLY A 27 -26.73 -3.10 -1.11
C GLY A 27 -27.48 -3.63 0.11
N GLY A 28 -26.80 -4.40 0.97
CA GLY A 28 -27.38 -4.84 2.25
C GLY A 28 -27.65 -3.68 3.22
N ALA A 29 -26.71 -2.73 3.33
CA ALA A 29 -26.85 -1.57 4.21
C ALA A 29 -27.88 -0.56 3.67
N ALA A 30 -27.85 -0.29 2.36
CA ALA A 30 -28.86 0.55 1.70
C ALA A 30 -30.26 -0.07 1.77
N GLY A 31 -30.35 -1.40 1.67
CA GLY A 31 -31.59 -2.16 1.80
C GLY A 31 -32.20 -2.09 3.19
N GLN A 32 -31.35 -2.03 4.22
CA GLN A 32 -31.79 -1.89 5.61
C GLN A 32 -32.46 -0.52 5.85
N ILE A 33 -31.83 0.57 5.42
CA ILE A 33 -32.41 1.93 5.57
C ILE A 33 -33.72 2.04 4.80
N LEU A 34 -33.74 1.51 3.58
CA LEU A 34 -34.95 1.52 2.77
C LEU A 34 -36.07 0.72 3.42
N SER A 35 -35.76 -0.43 4.04
CA SER A 35 -36.74 -1.24 4.78
C SER A 35 -37.26 -0.56 6.04
N GLU A 36 -36.41 0.16 6.77
CA GLU A 36 -36.77 0.90 7.98
C GLU A 36 -37.70 2.08 7.68
N VAL A 37 -37.40 2.85 6.62
CA VAL A 37 -38.21 4.01 6.21
C VAL A 37 -39.55 3.57 5.59
N LEU A 38 -39.55 2.47 4.84
CA LEU A 38 -40.77 1.91 4.25
C LEU A 38 -41.60 1.07 5.24
N GLY A 39 -41.06 0.73 6.42
CA GLY A 39 -41.71 -0.11 7.42
C GLY A 39 -41.86 -1.57 7.00
N ALA A 40 -41.07 -2.02 6.01
CA ALA A 40 -41.00 -3.42 5.63
C ALA A 40 -40.17 -4.13 6.72
N GLY A 41 -40.82 -4.78 7.69
CA GLY A 41 -40.19 -5.31 8.92
C GLY A 41 -39.01 -6.28 8.77
N THR A 42 -38.55 -6.59 7.54
CA THR A 42 -37.27 -7.26 7.26
C THR A 42 -36.57 -6.58 6.09
N ALA A 43 -35.24 -6.41 6.20
CA ALA A 43 -34.37 -5.89 5.14
C ALA A 43 -34.10 -6.93 4.03
N THR A 44 -35.16 -7.51 3.47
CA THR A 44 -35.08 -8.46 2.35
C THR A 44 -35.56 -7.82 1.05
N PRO A 45 -34.96 -8.16 -0.11
CA PRO A 45 -35.38 -7.62 -1.40
C PRO A 45 -36.89 -7.79 -1.65
N SER A 46 -37.44 -8.96 -1.29
CA SER A 46 -38.85 -9.26 -1.45
C SER A 46 -39.76 -8.40 -0.55
N ALA A 47 -39.39 -8.17 0.71
CA ALA A 47 -40.20 -7.36 1.63
C ALA A 47 -40.22 -5.88 1.23
N VAL A 48 -39.06 -5.34 0.84
CA VAL A 48 -38.92 -3.96 0.35
C VAL A 48 -39.71 -3.79 -0.95
N GLN A 49 -39.69 -4.78 -1.85
CA GLN A 49 -40.45 -4.74 -3.10
C GLN A 49 -41.97 -4.68 -2.89
N VAL A 50 -42.50 -5.34 -1.86
CA VAL A 50 -43.95 -5.30 -1.58
C VAL A 50 -44.37 -3.91 -1.06
N ALA A 51 -43.47 -3.23 -0.34
CA ALA A 51 -43.72 -1.91 0.22
C ALA A 51 -43.44 -0.76 -0.77
N LEU A 52 -42.53 -0.95 -1.74
CA LEU A 52 -42.06 0.09 -2.65
C LEU A 52 -43.15 0.66 -3.60
N PRO A 53 -44.09 -0.12 -4.18
CA PRO A 53 -45.16 0.41 -5.03
C PRO A 53 -46.19 1.27 -4.28
N ALA A 54 -46.33 1.07 -2.97
CA ALA A 54 -47.21 1.86 -2.10
C ALA A 54 -46.46 2.97 -1.35
N ALA A 55 -45.17 3.16 -1.67
CA ALA A 55 -44.34 4.15 -1.01
C ALA A 55 -44.67 5.56 -1.49
N ASP A 56 -44.83 6.46 -0.52
CA ASP A 56 -44.92 7.89 -0.77
C ASP A 56 -43.57 8.42 -1.28
N PRO A 57 -43.51 9.21 -2.37
CA PRO A 57 -42.29 9.86 -2.83
C PRO A 57 -41.50 10.58 -1.72
N ASP A 58 -42.19 11.14 -0.72
CA ASP A 58 -41.55 11.81 0.41
C ASP A 58 -40.72 10.85 1.30
N LYS A 59 -41.17 9.59 1.45
CA LYS A 59 -40.43 8.57 2.20
C LYS A 59 -39.18 8.11 1.46
N ILE A 60 -39.22 8.08 0.13
CA ILE A 60 -38.07 7.72 -0.70
C ILE A 60 -37.01 8.83 -0.62
N ALA A 61 -37.44 10.09 -0.64
CA ALA A 61 -36.56 11.24 -0.43
C ALA A 61 -35.94 11.26 0.99
N GLU A 62 -36.70 10.89 2.02
CA GLU A 62 -36.19 10.73 3.39
C GLU A 62 -35.12 9.64 3.48
N ALA A 63 -35.36 8.48 2.85
CA ALA A 63 -34.38 7.40 2.81
C ALA A 63 -33.08 7.84 2.11
N GLU A 64 -33.19 8.56 0.98
CA GLU A 64 -32.05 9.09 0.24
C GLU A 64 -31.24 10.09 1.07
N ALA A 65 -31.93 10.97 1.80
CA ALA A 65 -31.29 11.93 2.69
C ALA A 65 -30.51 11.23 3.82
N ARG A 66 -31.11 10.23 4.48
CA ARG A 66 -30.45 9.43 5.53
C ARG A 66 -29.22 8.70 5.00
N TRP A 67 -29.31 8.12 3.81
CA TRP A 67 -28.18 7.44 3.18
C TRP A 67 -27.04 8.41 2.83
N ALA A 68 -27.38 9.59 2.29
CA ALA A 68 -26.41 10.62 1.98
C ALA A 68 -25.72 11.16 3.25
N GLU A 69 -26.44 11.31 4.36
CA GLU A 69 -25.87 11.70 5.65
C GLU A 69 -24.91 10.65 6.20
N LEU A 70 -25.25 9.36 6.14
CA LEU A 70 -24.36 8.29 6.59
C LEU A 70 -23.07 8.23 5.77
N ILE A 71 -23.16 8.35 4.44
CA ILE A 71 -21.96 8.40 3.59
C ILE A 71 -21.10 9.61 3.94
N ARG A 72 -21.69 10.78 4.19
CA ARG A 72 -20.94 11.97 4.60
C ARG A 72 -20.29 11.80 5.97
N ALA A 73 -20.98 11.20 6.93
CA ALA A 73 -20.44 10.94 8.26
C ALA A 73 -19.27 9.94 8.23
N GLU A 74 -19.40 8.88 7.44
CA GLU A 74 -18.32 7.91 7.23
C GLU A 74 -17.13 8.53 6.49
N ALA A 75 -17.40 9.32 5.44
CA ALA A 75 -16.37 10.02 4.68
C ALA A 75 -15.59 11.02 5.55
N GLU A 76 -16.27 11.75 6.44
CA GLU A 76 -15.60 12.66 7.37
C GLU A 76 -14.77 11.91 8.42
N THR A 77 -15.27 10.77 8.92
CA THR A 77 -14.51 9.90 9.83
C THR A 77 -13.24 9.37 9.16
N GLN A 78 -13.35 8.89 7.92
CA GLN A 78 -12.21 8.44 7.13
C GLN A 78 -11.24 9.58 6.83
N ARG A 79 -11.75 10.77 6.51
CA ARG A 79 -10.93 11.95 6.27
C ARG A 79 -10.10 12.32 7.50
N ILE A 80 -10.69 12.31 8.68
CA ILE A 80 -10.00 12.57 9.96
C ILE A 80 -8.92 11.50 10.19
N ALA A 81 -9.26 10.22 10.04
CA ALA A 81 -8.30 9.13 10.20
C ALA A 81 -7.11 9.25 9.23
N ILE A 82 -7.38 9.59 7.97
CA ILE A 82 -6.35 9.83 6.96
C ILE A 82 -5.51 11.06 7.34
N SER A 83 -6.12 12.17 7.77
CA SER A 83 -5.37 13.38 8.13
C SER A 83 -4.46 13.18 9.32
N GLU A 84 -4.91 12.47 10.36
CA GLU A 84 -4.12 12.14 11.55
C GLU A 84 -2.99 11.15 11.21
N THR A 85 -3.29 10.15 10.39
CA THR A 85 -2.27 9.21 9.89
C THR A 85 -1.19 9.94 9.10
N GLN A 86 -1.60 10.84 8.19
CA GLN A 86 -0.66 11.66 7.43
C GLN A 86 0.12 12.65 8.28
N ALA A 87 -0.49 13.22 9.32
CA ALA A 87 0.18 14.10 10.27
C ALA A 87 1.29 13.35 11.00
N THR A 88 0.99 12.14 11.49
CA THR A 88 1.97 11.24 12.11
C THR A 88 3.08 10.87 11.12
N ILE A 89 2.75 10.45 9.90
CA ILE A 89 3.76 10.12 8.87
C ILE A 89 4.67 11.32 8.57
N ARG A 90 4.11 12.52 8.44
CA ARG A 90 4.91 13.75 8.22
C ARG A 90 5.81 14.06 9.41
N ALA A 91 5.32 13.87 10.64
CA ALA A 91 6.11 14.05 11.85
C ALA A 91 7.26 13.04 11.92
N GLU A 92 7.00 11.76 11.61
CA GLU A 92 8.01 10.70 11.54
C GLU A 92 9.08 10.98 10.48
N ILE A 93 8.67 11.39 9.27
CA ILE A 93 9.60 11.78 8.19
C ILE A 93 10.44 13.00 8.58
N ALA A 94 9.85 13.97 9.29
CA ALA A 94 10.56 15.14 9.78
C ALA A 94 11.47 14.84 10.98
N SER A 95 11.20 13.76 11.73
CA SER A 95 12.05 13.32 12.82
C SER A 95 13.39 12.85 12.26
N SER A 96 14.44 13.63 12.53
CA SER A 96 15.78 13.31 12.07
C SER A 96 16.45 12.34 13.05
N ASP A 97 15.95 11.12 13.11
CA ASP A 97 16.50 10.11 14.01
C ASP A 97 17.95 9.77 13.64
N VAL A 98 18.85 10.02 14.58
CA VAL A 98 20.30 9.85 14.39
C VAL A 98 20.61 8.41 14.01
N ILE A 99 19.97 7.44 14.68
CA ILE A 99 20.13 6.01 14.39
C ILE A 99 19.68 5.72 12.95
N GLN A 100 18.50 6.20 12.54
CA GLN A 100 17.95 5.98 11.20
C GLN A 100 18.81 6.61 10.10
N ARG A 101 19.48 7.72 10.40
CA ARG A 101 20.41 8.40 9.49
C ARG A 101 21.77 7.71 9.39
N TRP A 102 22.28 7.16 10.49
CA TRP A 102 23.65 6.63 10.57
C TRP A 102 23.76 5.13 10.34
N TRP A 103 22.71 4.33 10.55
CA TRP A 103 22.80 2.88 10.34
C TRP A 103 23.16 2.54 8.88
N ARG A 104 22.65 3.29 7.90
CA ARG A 104 22.90 3.02 6.48
C ARG A 104 24.35 3.34 6.07
N PRO A 105 24.90 4.52 6.41
CA PRO A 105 26.34 4.76 6.27
C PRO A 105 27.19 3.76 7.07
N ALA A 106 26.80 3.42 8.30
CA ALA A 106 27.54 2.47 9.13
C ALA A 106 27.63 1.09 8.49
N TYR A 107 26.55 0.60 7.87
CA TYR A 107 26.55 -0.64 7.11
C TYR A 107 27.54 -0.61 5.92
N ALA A 108 27.64 0.52 5.21
CA ALA A 108 28.60 0.68 4.13
C ALA A 108 30.05 0.69 4.62
N TRP A 109 30.32 1.34 5.75
CA TRP A 109 31.64 1.37 6.37
C TRP A 109 32.06 0.00 6.89
N GLU A 110 31.18 -0.69 7.60
CA GLU A 110 31.43 -2.04 8.09
C GLU A 110 31.76 -2.99 6.92
N LEU A 111 31.00 -2.93 5.83
CA LEU A 111 31.27 -3.75 4.65
C LEU A 111 32.62 -3.44 4.00
N THR A 112 33.03 -2.17 4.01
CA THR A 112 34.35 -1.73 3.50
C THR A 112 35.48 -2.28 4.37
N ILE A 113 35.30 -2.27 5.69
CA ILE A 113 36.27 -2.80 6.66
C ILE A 113 36.37 -4.33 6.51
N GLU A 114 35.25 -5.03 6.38
CA GLU A 114 35.23 -6.49 6.12
C GLU A 114 36.00 -6.85 4.84
N CYS A 115 35.82 -6.08 3.76
CA CYS A 115 36.56 -6.27 2.50
C CYS A 115 38.05 -6.10 2.71
N ALA A 116 38.45 -5.00 3.38
CA ALA A 116 39.85 -4.70 3.66
C ALA A 116 40.50 -5.78 4.55
N ALA A 117 39.76 -6.29 5.54
CA ALA A 117 40.23 -7.36 6.42
C ALA A 117 40.48 -8.66 5.65
N LEU A 118 39.55 -9.09 4.78
CA LEU A 118 39.73 -10.28 3.96
C LEU A 118 40.94 -10.14 3.03
N TRP A 119 41.09 -8.98 2.39
CA TRP A 119 42.26 -8.71 1.54
C TRP A 119 43.57 -8.71 2.33
N ALA A 120 43.58 -8.16 3.54
CA ALA A 120 44.76 -8.17 4.40
C ALA A 120 45.18 -9.61 4.77
N VAL A 121 44.21 -10.47 5.12
CA VAL A 121 44.48 -11.89 5.39
C VAL A 121 45.02 -12.59 4.14
N LEU A 122 44.39 -12.40 2.98
CA LEU A 122 44.87 -13.00 1.73
C LEU A 122 46.31 -12.59 1.42
N VAL A 123 46.62 -11.29 1.44
CA VAL A 123 47.97 -10.78 1.18
C VAL A 123 48.97 -11.32 2.20
N HIS A 124 48.58 -11.40 3.48
CA HIS A 124 49.41 -11.98 4.53
C HIS A 124 49.73 -13.45 4.26
N GLU A 125 48.73 -14.29 3.98
CA GLU A 125 48.94 -15.72 3.75
C GLU A 125 49.71 -16.03 2.47
N PHE A 126 49.53 -15.22 1.42
CA PHE A 126 50.36 -15.31 0.22
C PHE A 126 51.82 -14.96 0.49
N TRP A 127 52.08 -14.04 1.43
CA TRP A 127 53.43 -13.66 1.82
C TRP A 127 54.11 -14.70 2.71
N THR A 128 53.38 -15.26 3.68
CA THR A 128 53.89 -16.29 4.60
C THR A 128 53.97 -17.67 3.96
N GLY A 129 53.23 -17.92 2.88
CA GLY A 129 53.23 -19.19 2.15
C GLY A 129 52.45 -20.29 2.85
N ASP A 130 51.47 -19.97 3.69
CA ASP A 130 50.63 -20.98 4.36
C ASP A 130 49.61 -21.60 3.39
N ILE A 131 50.01 -22.74 2.82
CA ILE A 131 49.19 -23.51 1.88
C ILE A 131 47.92 -24.05 2.54
N GLN A 132 47.89 -24.29 3.86
CA GLN A 132 46.70 -24.81 4.54
C GLN A 132 45.58 -23.76 4.56
N THR A 133 45.90 -22.54 4.98
CA THR A 133 44.93 -21.44 5.02
C THR A 133 44.46 -21.04 3.62
N ILE A 134 45.36 -21.04 2.64
CA ILE A 134 45.00 -20.79 1.23
C ILE A 134 44.00 -21.85 0.72
N ASN A 135 44.24 -23.14 0.97
CA ASN A 135 43.34 -24.21 0.55
C ASN A 135 41.99 -24.14 1.28
N ALA A 136 41.97 -23.75 2.55
CA ALA A 136 40.74 -23.54 3.30
C ALA A 136 39.89 -22.41 2.71
N LEU A 137 40.52 -21.29 2.32
CA LEU A 137 39.86 -20.17 1.65
C LEU A 137 39.31 -20.56 0.27
N ILE A 138 40.08 -21.34 -0.51
CA ILE A 138 39.62 -21.89 -1.78
C ILE A 138 38.38 -22.77 -1.57
N GLY A 139 38.41 -23.66 -0.58
CA GLY A 139 37.26 -24.52 -0.22
C GLY A 139 36.03 -23.72 0.22
N ALA A 140 36.25 -22.57 0.88
CA ALA A 140 35.18 -21.67 1.33
C ALA A 140 34.69 -20.68 0.26
N THR A 141 35.26 -20.69 -0.96
CA THR A 141 34.96 -19.69 -2.01
C THR A 141 33.47 -19.56 -2.29
N ALA A 142 32.74 -20.68 -2.39
CA ALA A 142 31.30 -20.63 -2.67
C ALA A 142 30.53 -19.92 -1.55
N LEU A 143 30.84 -20.25 -0.29
CA LEU A 143 30.21 -19.63 0.88
C LEU A 143 30.56 -18.15 0.98
N LEU A 144 31.82 -17.79 0.77
CA LEU A 144 32.28 -16.39 0.75
C LEU A 144 31.61 -15.60 -0.37
N ALA A 145 31.55 -16.14 -1.59
CA ALA A 145 30.90 -15.50 -2.72
C ALA A 145 29.41 -15.27 -2.46
N THR A 146 28.69 -16.26 -1.92
CA THR A 146 27.28 -16.11 -1.56
C THR A 146 27.09 -15.06 -0.47
N TYR A 147 27.86 -15.10 0.62
CA TYR A 147 27.81 -14.12 1.70
C TYR A 147 27.99 -12.69 1.16
N TRP A 148 29.05 -12.46 0.40
CA TRP A 148 29.35 -11.15 -0.18
C TRP A 148 28.33 -10.70 -1.23
N ALA A 149 27.82 -11.62 -2.06
CA ALA A 149 26.77 -11.30 -3.03
C ALA A 149 25.50 -10.76 -2.34
N PHE A 150 25.06 -11.38 -1.24
CA PHE A 150 23.93 -10.87 -0.47
C PHE A 150 24.24 -9.50 0.14
N ARG A 151 25.40 -9.33 0.78
CA ARG A 151 25.75 -8.07 1.44
C ARG A 151 25.89 -6.90 0.45
N PHE A 152 26.54 -7.11 -0.69
CA PHE A 152 26.61 -6.11 -1.76
C PHE A 152 25.26 -5.86 -2.42
N GLY A 153 24.39 -6.88 -2.51
CA GLY A 153 23.02 -6.71 -2.97
C GLY A 153 22.23 -5.71 -2.10
N VAL A 154 22.32 -5.87 -0.78
CA VAL A 154 21.70 -4.94 0.19
C VAL A 154 22.29 -3.53 0.03
N LEU A 155 23.62 -3.41 -0.09
CA LEU A 155 24.27 -2.11 -0.32
C LEU A 155 23.80 -1.47 -1.63
N GLY A 156 23.65 -2.24 -2.70
CA GLY A 156 23.18 -1.77 -4.01
C GLY A 156 21.75 -1.21 -3.95
N VAL A 157 20.85 -1.90 -3.25
CA VAL A 157 19.48 -1.41 -3.00
C VAL A 157 19.53 -0.11 -2.20
N TYR A 158 20.38 -0.02 -1.17
CA TYR A 158 20.53 1.19 -0.37
C TYR A 158 21.04 2.38 -1.20
N VAL A 159 22.14 2.22 -1.94
CA VAL A 159 22.73 3.31 -2.75
C VAL A 159 21.75 3.80 -3.81
N SER A 160 21.02 2.88 -4.45
CA SER A 160 19.95 3.20 -5.40
C SER A 160 18.81 3.96 -4.72
N GLY A 161 18.34 3.49 -3.56
CA GLY A 161 17.30 4.15 -2.77
C GLY A 161 17.68 5.58 -2.35
N ARG A 162 18.87 5.76 -1.78
CA ARG A 162 19.39 7.06 -1.35
C ARG A 162 19.56 8.03 -2.51
N THR A 163 19.97 7.54 -3.68
CA THR A 163 20.09 8.37 -4.88
C THR A 163 18.72 8.85 -5.32
N ARG A 164 17.71 7.99 -5.30
CA ARG A 164 16.32 8.35 -5.62
C ARG A 164 15.74 9.36 -4.63
N GLU A 165 15.96 9.16 -3.32
CA GLU A 165 15.55 10.11 -2.27
C GLU A 165 16.12 11.51 -2.53
N LYS A 166 17.43 11.59 -2.82
CA LYS A 166 18.10 12.87 -3.12
C LYS A 166 17.61 13.51 -4.41
N VAL A 167 17.41 12.73 -5.47
CA VAL A 167 16.86 13.24 -6.74
C VAL A 167 15.45 13.76 -6.54
N CYS A 168 14.58 13.01 -5.85
CA CYS A 168 13.21 13.42 -5.54
C CYS A 168 13.18 14.71 -4.72
N ALA A 169 14.06 14.85 -3.73
CA ALA A 169 14.19 16.07 -2.93
C ALA A 169 14.68 17.27 -3.77
N ALA A 170 15.54 17.04 -4.77
CA ALA A 170 16.09 18.10 -5.61
C ALA A 170 15.19 18.52 -6.77
N THR A 171 14.43 17.59 -7.37
CA THR A 171 13.65 17.82 -8.59
C THR A 171 12.14 17.81 -8.38
N GLY A 172 11.66 17.40 -7.20
CA GLY A 172 10.22 17.29 -6.90
C GLY A 172 9.50 16.18 -7.68
N GLN A 173 10.22 15.36 -8.45
CA GLN A 173 9.67 14.25 -9.22
C GLN A 173 10.11 12.92 -8.62
N GLU A 174 9.16 12.00 -8.42
CA GLU A 174 9.50 10.62 -8.04
C GLU A 174 10.31 9.95 -9.16
N SER A 175 11.60 9.70 -8.91
CA SER A 175 12.43 8.99 -9.89
C SER A 175 11.98 7.52 -9.95
N PRO A 176 11.51 7.02 -11.11
CA PRO A 176 11.02 5.66 -11.25
C PRO A 176 12.17 4.67 -11.01
N GLY A 177 11.88 3.63 -10.23
CA GLY A 177 12.82 2.57 -9.89
C GLY A 177 13.23 1.74 -11.11
N VAL A 178 14.34 1.00 -11.00
CA VAL A 178 14.85 0.15 -12.10
C VAL A 178 13.80 -0.89 -12.54
N LEU A 179 13.08 -1.48 -11.58
CA LEU A 179 11.97 -2.40 -11.86
C LEU A 179 10.80 -1.73 -12.57
N ASP A 180 10.43 -0.50 -12.18
CA ASP A 180 9.36 0.24 -12.85
C ASP A 180 9.73 0.61 -14.30
N ARG A 181 11.01 0.95 -14.55
CA ARG A 181 11.51 1.16 -15.91
C ARG A 181 11.48 -0.13 -16.74
N LEU A 182 11.84 -1.26 -16.14
CA LEU A 182 11.78 -2.57 -16.79
C LEU A 182 10.34 -2.96 -17.12
N VAL A 183 9.41 -2.81 -16.17
CA VAL A 183 7.98 -3.09 -16.38
C VAL A 183 7.42 -2.18 -17.47
N LYS A 184 7.69 -0.87 -17.42
CA LYS A 184 7.27 0.07 -18.48
C LYS A 184 7.85 -0.29 -19.84
N ALA A 185 9.12 -0.72 -19.90
CA ALA A 185 9.74 -1.14 -21.16
C ALA A 185 9.10 -2.42 -21.73
N VAL A 186 8.70 -3.36 -20.88
CA VAL A 186 8.01 -4.59 -21.29
C VAL A 186 6.57 -4.31 -21.70
N VAL A 187 5.84 -3.47 -20.96
CA VAL A 187 4.45 -3.10 -21.26
C VAL A 187 4.35 -2.31 -22.56
N LYS A 188 5.30 -1.42 -22.86
CA LYS A 188 5.32 -0.63 -24.11
C LYS A 188 5.68 -1.45 -25.37
N LYS A 189 6.09 -2.70 -25.20
CA LYS A 189 6.46 -3.62 -26.29
C LYS A 189 5.33 -4.60 -26.65
N LYS A 190 4.23 -4.61 -25.89
CA LYS A 190 2.96 -5.24 -26.25
C LYS A 190 2.04 -4.21 -26.89
#